data_AF-A0A0S4L5H2-F1
#
_entry.id   AF-A0A0S4L5H2-F1
#
_cell.length_a   1.000
_cell.length_b   1.000
_cell.length_c   1.000
_cell.angle_alpha   90.00
_cell.angle_beta   90.00
_cell.angle_gamma   90.00
#
_symmetry.space_group_name_H-M   'P 1'
#
loop_
_entity.id
_entity.type
_entity.pdbx_description
1 polymer ?
#
loop_
_entity_poly.entity_id
_entity_poly.type
_entity_poly.pdbx_seq_one_letter_code
_entity_poly.pdbx_strand_id
1 'polypeptide(L)'
;MGESVPFRGTDPFSRSPAMGVLSKPRLELRIGSNIFRNTNGVVTIHGKEQLVVELKPELGQLLITLDLYNEQGVRNAHLRRNVLTLNERGRFAVETSHGQTLPAIQLSDLQSGNLALEVHMMSVHRVDLVCGKLFSHKGMPVEITPHYCRIGSHTTLFGEILDMRGGPATLG
;
A
#
# COMPACT_ATOMS: atom_id res chain seq x y z
N MET A 1 -11.01 3.74 -78.38
CA MET A 1 -11.99 4.47 -77.54
C MET A 1 -12.04 3.72 -76.22
N GLY A 2 -11.54 4.20 -75.10
CA GLY A 2 -11.30 5.57 -74.64
C GLY A 2 -11.63 5.50 -73.15
N GLU A 3 -10.63 5.77 -72.32
CA GLU A 3 -10.60 5.64 -70.87
C GLU A 3 -11.82 6.21 -70.13
N SER A 4 -12.06 5.74 -68.89
CA SER A 4 -12.12 6.63 -67.72
C SER A 4 -12.31 5.83 -66.42
N VAL A 5 -11.24 5.73 -65.64
CA VAL A 5 -11.31 5.60 -64.17
C VAL A 5 -11.31 7.02 -63.61
N PRO A 6 -12.07 7.29 -62.53
CA PRO A 6 -11.65 8.33 -61.61
C PRO A 6 -11.42 7.76 -60.21
N PHE A 7 -10.18 7.85 -59.76
CA PHE A 7 -9.79 7.90 -58.35
C PHE A 7 -10.00 9.34 -57.84
N ARG A 8 -10.70 9.49 -56.70
CA ARG A 8 -10.57 10.56 -55.67
C ARG A 8 -11.66 10.29 -54.62
N GLY A 9 -11.45 10.35 -53.31
CA GLY A 9 -10.31 10.81 -52.56
C GLY A 9 -10.36 10.32 -51.11
N THR A 10 -9.29 10.69 -50.41
CA THR A 10 -8.97 10.56 -48.99
C THR A 10 -10.09 10.97 -48.03
N ASP A 11 -10.33 10.18 -46.98
CA ASP A 11 -10.03 10.62 -45.61
C ASP A 11 -9.80 9.40 -44.67
N PRO A 12 -8.85 9.50 -43.72
CA PRO A 12 -8.41 8.45 -42.81
C PRO A 12 -9.25 8.41 -41.53
N PHE A 13 -8.91 7.48 -40.63
CA PHE A 13 -9.46 7.36 -39.28
C PHE A 13 -10.87 6.79 -39.14
N SER A 14 -11.04 5.51 -39.48
CA SER A 14 -11.82 4.64 -38.58
C SER A 14 -10.92 4.22 -37.41
N ARG A 15 -10.54 5.20 -36.59
CA ARG A 15 -10.04 4.94 -35.24
C ARG A 15 -11.27 4.60 -34.44
N SER A 16 -11.66 3.33 -34.41
CA SER A 16 -12.48 2.85 -33.31
C SER A 16 -11.79 3.34 -32.03
N PRO A 17 -12.45 4.13 -31.17
CA PRO A 17 -11.92 4.30 -29.84
C PRO A 17 -11.94 2.90 -29.27
N ALA A 18 -10.77 2.27 -29.12
CA ALA A 18 -10.63 1.13 -28.24
C ALA A 18 -11.28 1.60 -26.95
N MET A 19 -12.48 1.08 -26.67
CA MET A 19 -13.22 1.30 -25.44
C MET A 19 -12.17 1.29 -24.36
N GLY A 20 -12.00 2.46 -23.74
CA GLY A 20 -10.94 2.70 -22.77
C GLY A 20 -10.91 1.48 -21.88
N VAL A 21 -9.75 0.83 -21.83
CA VAL A 21 -9.51 -0.22 -20.84
C VAL A 21 -9.98 0.41 -19.54
N LEU A 22 -11.15 0.01 -19.05
CA LEU A 22 -11.61 0.42 -17.74
C LEU A 22 -10.50 -0.10 -16.84
N SER A 23 -9.61 0.80 -16.45
CA SER A 23 -8.51 0.47 -15.56
C SER A 23 -9.17 -0.21 -14.38
N LYS A 24 -8.95 -1.52 -14.22
CA LYS A 24 -9.37 -2.23 -13.00
C LYS A 24 -9.00 -1.31 -11.85
N PRO A 25 -9.92 -0.94 -10.95
CA PRO A 25 -9.59 0.00 -9.89
C PRO A 25 -8.40 -0.57 -9.14
N ARG A 26 -7.27 0.14 -9.23
CA ARG A 26 -6.03 -0.28 -8.60
C ARG A 26 -6.09 0.18 -7.13
N LEU A 27 -5.35 -0.52 -6.29
CA LEU A 27 -5.35 -0.26 -4.85
C LEU A 27 -5.05 1.22 -4.57
N GLU A 28 -5.90 1.84 -3.77
CA GLU A 28 -5.65 3.10 -3.09
C GLU A 28 -5.19 2.77 -1.66
N LEU A 29 -4.00 3.25 -1.31
CA LEU A 29 -3.44 3.09 0.02
C LEU A 29 -3.37 4.44 0.70
N ARG A 30 -4.04 4.58 1.84
CA ARG A 30 -3.91 5.77 2.67
C ARG A 30 -2.95 5.50 3.81
N ILE A 31 -1.93 6.35 3.98
CA ILE A 31 -0.95 6.27 5.06
C ILE A 31 -1.02 7.57 5.85
N GLY A 32 -1.65 7.52 7.02
CA GLY A 32 -2.05 8.71 7.77
C GLY A 32 -3.04 9.56 6.98
N SER A 33 -2.68 10.80 6.63
CA SER A 33 -3.49 11.68 5.78
C SER A 33 -3.13 11.61 4.28
N ASN A 34 -2.09 10.87 3.91
CA ASN A 34 -1.58 10.84 2.54
C ASN A 34 -2.24 9.71 1.74
N ILE A 35 -2.57 9.97 0.48
CA ILE A 35 -3.26 9.03 -0.41
C ILE A 35 -2.34 8.63 -1.56
N PHE A 36 -2.04 7.34 -1.65
CA PHE A 36 -1.28 6.73 -2.73
C PHE A 36 -2.24 5.96 -3.63
N ARG A 37 -2.62 6.57 -4.75
CA ARG A 37 -3.51 5.98 -5.76
C ARG A 37 -2.75 5.04 -6.67
N ASN A 38 -3.47 4.05 -7.19
CA ASN A 38 -2.95 3.10 -8.17
C ASN A 38 -1.65 2.40 -7.75
N THR A 39 -1.47 2.13 -6.46
CA THR A 39 -0.29 1.41 -5.97
C THR A 39 -0.40 -0.09 -6.24
N ASN A 40 0.74 -0.79 -6.29
CA ASN A 40 0.78 -2.25 -6.27
C ASN A 40 0.67 -2.85 -4.85
N GLY A 41 0.50 -2.02 -3.83
CA GLY A 41 0.40 -2.43 -2.42
C GLY A 41 1.74 -2.56 -1.71
N VAL A 42 2.86 -2.42 -2.41
CA VAL A 42 4.19 -2.35 -1.80
C VAL A 42 4.40 -0.95 -1.22
N VAL A 43 4.91 -0.90 0.00
CA VAL A 43 5.40 0.31 0.66
C VAL A 43 6.89 0.17 0.85
N THR A 44 7.63 1.11 0.25
CA THR A 44 9.07 1.24 0.44
C THR A 44 9.36 2.32 1.47
N ILE A 45 10.31 2.05 2.37
CA ILE A 45 10.80 3.02 3.35
C ILE A 45 12.29 3.19 3.13
N HIS A 46 12.72 4.40 2.76
CA HIS A 46 14.10 4.68 2.33
C HIS A 46 14.58 3.72 1.22
N GLY A 47 13.72 3.45 0.24
CA GLY A 47 14.03 2.61 -0.93
C GLY A 47 14.02 1.09 -0.70
N LYS A 48 13.75 0.60 0.53
CA LYS A 48 13.58 -0.83 0.80
C LYS A 48 12.11 -1.19 0.94
N GLU A 49 11.66 -2.24 0.27
CA GLU A 49 10.35 -2.83 0.51
C GLU A 49 10.27 -3.32 1.95
N GLN A 50 9.37 -2.74 2.73
CA GLN A 50 9.22 -3.05 4.14
C GLN A 50 7.83 -3.55 4.49
N LEU A 51 6.81 -3.08 3.78
CA LEU A 51 5.42 -3.52 3.94
C LEU A 51 4.83 -3.85 2.56
N VAL A 52 4.03 -4.91 2.51
CA VAL A 52 3.21 -5.27 1.36
C VAL A 52 1.79 -5.47 1.83
N VAL A 53 0.85 -4.80 1.18
CA VAL A 53 -0.59 -4.89 1.40
C VAL A 53 -1.21 -5.63 0.22
N GLU A 54 -1.85 -6.76 0.50
CA GLU A 54 -2.59 -7.54 -0.49
C GLU A 54 -4.08 -7.50 -0.12
N LEU A 55 -4.92 -7.01 -1.05
CA LEU A 55 -6.36 -7.19 -0.96
C LEU A 55 -6.78 -8.42 -1.77
N LYS A 56 -7.63 -9.25 -1.17
CA LYS A 56 -8.38 -10.31 -1.87
C LYS A 56 -9.88 -10.10 -1.65
N PRO A 57 -10.49 -9.14 -2.36
CA PRO A 57 -11.90 -8.80 -2.19
C PRO A 57 -12.85 -9.99 -2.34
N GLU A 58 -12.54 -10.88 -3.29
CA GLU A 58 -13.31 -12.10 -3.55
C GLU A 58 -13.31 -13.09 -2.39
N LEU A 59 -12.28 -13.04 -1.53
CA LEU A 59 -12.19 -13.83 -0.31
C LEU A 59 -12.54 -13.01 0.94
N GLY A 60 -12.82 -11.71 0.80
CA GLY A 60 -12.98 -10.79 1.91
C GLY A 60 -11.75 -10.70 2.80
N GLN A 61 -10.53 -10.80 2.23
CA GLN A 61 -9.28 -10.81 3.01
C GLN A 61 -8.44 -9.56 2.77
N LEU A 62 -7.86 -9.08 3.87
CA LEU A 62 -6.74 -8.15 3.90
C LEU A 62 -5.54 -8.93 4.42
N LEU A 63 -4.43 -8.92 3.70
CA LEU A 63 -3.19 -9.57 4.09
C LEU A 63 -2.06 -8.54 4.11
N ILE A 64 -1.24 -8.57 5.16
CA ILE A 64 -0.04 -7.77 5.25
C ILE A 64 1.20 -8.66 5.41
N THR A 65 2.26 -8.27 4.72
CA THR A 65 3.62 -8.78 4.94
C THR A 65 4.48 -7.61 5.37
N LEU A 66 5.16 -7.71 6.51
CA LEU A 66 5.87 -6.60 7.14
C LEU A 66 7.19 -7.11 7.75
N ASP A 67 8.29 -6.43 7.43
CA ASP A 67 9.53 -6.52 8.21
C ASP A 67 9.53 -5.47 9.32
N LEU A 68 9.76 -5.93 10.55
CA LEU A 68 9.88 -5.08 11.74
C LEU A 68 11.35 -4.99 12.14
N TYR A 69 11.80 -3.76 12.37
CA TYR A 69 13.17 -3.45 12.78
C TYR A 69 13.17 -2.79 14.16
N ASN A 70 14.32 -2.84 14.82
CA ASN A 70 14.60 -2.03 16.01
C ASN A 70 15.33 -0.73 15.64
N GLU A 71 15.65 0.07 16.65
CA GLU A 71 16.38 1.35 16.55
C GLU A 71 17.79 1.20 15.92
N GLN A 72 18.35 -0.01 15.93
CA GLN A 72 19.65 -0.31 15.34
C GLN A 72 19.52 -0.77 13.87
N GLY A 73 18.30 -0.82 13.31
CA GLY A 73 18.04 -1.32 11.95
C GLY A 73 18.14 -2.83 11.81
N VAL A 74 18.11 -3.57 12.92
CA VAL A 74 18.13 -5.04 12.92
C VAL A 74 16.70 -5.56 12.91
N ARG A 75 16.41 -6.50 12.00
CA ARG A 75 15.09 -7.13 11.89
C ARG A 75 14.84 -8.03 13.10
N ASN A 76 13.82 -7.71 13.89
CA ASN A 76 13.44 -8.45 15.09
C ASN A 76 12.11 -9.21 14.95
N ALA A 77 11.33 -8.94 13.90
CA ALA A 77 10.19 -9.75 13.54
C ALA A 77 9.89 -9.69 12.03
N HIS A 78 9.20 -10.73 11.55
CA HIS A 78 8.73 -10.84 10.18
C HIS A 78 7.31 -11.39 10.18
N LEU A 79 6.38 -10.55 9.73
CA LEU A 79 4.99 -10.89 9.51
C LEU A 79 4.82 -11.24 8.03
N ARG A 80 4.29 -12.43 7.72
CA ARG A 80 4.02 -12.86 6.35
C ARG A 80 2.55 -13.25 6.23
N ARG A 81 1.79 -12.47 5.45
CA ARG A 81 0.34 -12.66 5.25
C ARG A 81 -0.39 -12.89 6.58
N ASN A 82 -0.23 -11.94 7.50
CA ASN A 82 -0.83 -11.94 8.84
C ASN A 82 -0.32 -13.04 9.80
N VAL A 83 0.66 -13.86 9.39
CA VAL A 83 1.30 -14.86 10.27
C VAL A 83 2.70 -14.41 10.67
N LEU A 84 2.97 -14.31 11.98
CA LEU A 84 4.31 -14.06 12.48
C LEU A 84 5.20 -15.28 12.22
N THR A 85 6.19 -15.12 11.36
CA THR A 85 7.15 -16.18 10.98
C THR A 85 8.50 -16.02 11.67
N LEU A 86 8.83 -14.80 12.08
CA LEU A 86 9.91 -14.47 12.99
C LEU A 86 9.32 -13.53 14.04
N ASN A 87 9.54 -13.83 15.31
CA ASN A 87 9.09 -13.00 16.42
C ASN A 87 10.07 -13.13 17.59
N GLU A 88 11.12 -12.31 17.58
CA GLU A 88 12.17 -12.38 18.59
C GLU A 88 11.57 -12.16 19.99
N ARG A 89 11.82 -13.11 20.90
CA ARG A 89 11.32 -13.11 22.29
C ARG A 89 9.78 -13.02 22.41
N GLY A 90 9.04 -13.34 21.35
CA GLY A 90 7.59 -13.20 21.37
C GLY A 90 7.11 -11.75 21.52
N ARG A 91 7.92 -10.77 21.09
CA ARG A 91 7.64 -9.34 21.31
C ARG A 91 6.33 -8.87 20.66
N PHE A 92 5.95 -9.43 19.53
CA PHE A 92 4.80 -8.95 18.76
C PHE A 92 3.62 -9.92 18.81
N ALA A 93 2.41 -9.38 18.76
CA ALA A 93 1.17 -10.14 18.58
C ALA A 93 0.39 -9.56 17.40
N VAL A 94 -0.28 -10.43 16.65
CA VAL A 94 -1.13 -10.04 15.52
C VAL A 94 -2.54 -10.50 15.78
N GLU A 95 -3.47 -9.57 15.66
CA GLU A 95 -4.91 -9.82 15.73
C GLU A 95 -5.53 -9.45 14.39
N THR A 96 -6.38 -10.34 13.89
CA THR A 96 -7.10 -10.17 12.62
C THR A 96 -8.59 -10.25 12.90
N SER A 97 -9.32 -9.19 12.60
CA SER A 97 -10.77 -9.21 12.70
C SER A 97 -11.38 -9.64 11.36
N HIS A 98 -12.26 -10.64 11.45
CA HIS A 98 -13.01 -11.19 10.32
C HIS A 98 -14.48 -11.32 10.74
N GLY A 99 -15.44 -10.99 9.87
CA GLY A 99 -16.87 -11.13 10.19
C GLY A 99 -17.78 -10.17 9.43
N GLN A 100 -18.77 -9.59 10.13
CA GLN A 100 -19.76 -8.66 9.55
C GLN A 100 -19.17 -7.29 9.19
N THR A 101 -17.97 -6.96 9.67
CA THR A 101 -17.24 -5.72 9.38
C THR A 101 -16.15 -5.96 8.34
N LEU A 102 -15.70 -4.90 7.69
CA LEU A 102 -14.54 -4.98 6.81
C LEU A 102 -13.29 -5.45 7.60
N PRO A 103 -12.41 -6.26 7.00
CA PRO A 103 -11.21 -6.77 7.66
C PRO A 103 -10.31 -5.68 8.23
N ALA A 104 -9.82 -5.90 9.44
CA ALA A 104 -8.76 -5.10 10.04
C ALA A 104 -7.67 -5.99 10.64
N ILE A 105 -6.46 -5.45 10.69
CA ILE A 105 -5.30 -6.10 11.27
C ILE A 105 -4.68 -5.13 12.27
N GLN A 106 -4.42 -5.64 13.47
CA GLN A 106 -3.71 -4.94 14.52
C GLN A 106 -2.45 -5.73 14.88
N LEU A 107 -1.31 -5.03 14.88
CA LEU A 107 -0.02 -5.54 15.30
C LEU A 107 0.39 -4.77 16.55
N SER A 108 0.54 -5.49 17.66
CA SER A 108 0.90 -4.92 18.97
C SER A 108 2.33 -5.27 19.33
N ASP A 109 3.03 -4.32 19.97
CA ASP A 109 4.33 -4.53 20.61
C ASP A 109 4.11 -4.78 22.10
N LEU A 110 4.18 -6.05 22.50
CA LEU A 110 3.94 -6.49 23.88
C LEU A 110 4.99 -5.99 24.86
N GLN A 111 6.17 -5.60 24.38
CA GLN A 111 7.21 -5.05 25.25
C GLN A 111 6.88 -3.61 25.67
N SER A 112 6.37 -2.80 24.75
CA SER A 112 6.02 -1.39 25.03
C SER A 112 4.54 -1.20 25.42
N GLY A 113 3.70 -2.20 25.20
CA GLY A 113 2.25 -2.14 25.38
C GLY A 113 1.54 -1.27 24.33
N ASN A 114 2.25 -0.84 23.28
CA ASN A 114 1.71 0.05 22.26
C ASN A 114 1.38 -0.72 20.98
N LEU A 115 0.50 -0.12 20.18
CA LEU A 115 0.23 -0.57 18.83
C LEU A 115 1.42 -0.23 17.91
N ALA A 116 1.95 -1.23 17.22
CA ALA A 116 3.01 -1.06 16.23
C ALA A 116 2.44 -0.69 14.86
N LEU A 117 1.29 -1.26 14.46
CA LEU A 117 0.60 -0.95 13.22
C LEU A 117 -0.88 -1.35 13.28
N GLU A 118 -1.75 -0.52 12.71
CA GLU A 118 -3.17 -0.84 12.47
C GLU A 118 -3.55 -0.53 11.03
N VAL A 119 -4.20 -1.51 10.40
CA VAL A 119 -4.53 -1.49 8.97
C VAL A 119 -5.97 -1.92 8.75
N HIS A 120 -6.77 -1.07 8.11
CA HIS A 120 -8.19 -1.32 7.87
C HIS A 120 -8.47 -1.40 6.37
N MET A 121 -9.22 -2.42 5.94
CA MET A 121 -9.89 -2.38 4.66
C MET A 121 -11.06 -1.40 4.74
N MET A 122 -11.10 -0.42 3.85
CA MET A 122 -12.19 0.57 3.77
C MET A 122 -13.14 0.29 2.61
N SER A 123 -12.65 -0.38 1.58
CA SER A 123 -13.45 -0.92 0.47
C SER A 123 -12.65 -2.02 -0.25
N VAL A 124 -13.24 -2.62 -1.28
CA VAL A 124 -12.57 -3.62 -2.13
C VAL A 124 -11.33 -3.10 -2.88
N HIS A 125 -11.10 -1.78 -2.88
CA HIS A 125 -9.96 -1.14 -3.54
C HIS A 125 -9.20 -0.16 -2.64
N ARG A 126 -9.56 -0.06 -1.35
CA ARG A 126 -8.97 0.93 -0.46
C ARG A 126 -8.58 0.33 0.89
N VAL A 127 -7.35 0.63 1.31
CA VAL A 127 -6.80 0.30 2.62
C VAL A 127 -6.28 1.54 3.31
N ASP A 128 -6.60 1.71 4.59
CA ASP A 128 -6.09 2.78 5.42
C ASP A 128 -5.11 2.19 6.46
N LEU A 129 -3.86 2.66 6.46
CA LEU A 129 -2.92 2.53 7.57
C LEU A 129 -3.23 3.65 8.56
N VAL A 130 -3.99 3.31 9.60
CA VAL A 130 -4.63 4.29 10.49
C VAL A 130 -3.60 4.91 11.43
N CYS A 131 -2.81 4.06 12.07
CA CYS A 131 -1.71 4.49 12.91
C CYS A 131 -0.62 3.40 13.00
N GLY A 132 0.56 3.81 13.43
CA GLY A 132 1.68 2.89 13.61
C GLY A 132 2.91 3.59 14.14
N LYS A 133 3.69 2.85 14.92
CA LYS A 133 4.99 3.26 15.44
C LYS A 133 5.96 2.10 15.21
N LEU A 134 6.85 2.26 14.25
CA LEU A 134 7.79 1.24 13.83
C LEU A 134 9.14 1.87 13.46
N PHE A 135 10.15 1.04 13.21
CA PHE A 135 11.44 1.51 12.70
C PHE A 135 11.63 1.07 11.25
N SER A 136 12.25 1.93 10.45
CA SER A 136 12.72 1.56 9.13
C SER A 136 13.89 0.57 9.24
N HIS A 137 14.25 -0.05 8.11
CA HIS A 137 15.45 -0.89 8.03
C HIS A 137 16.77 -0.17 8.38
N LYS A 138 16.77 1.16 8.47
CA LYS A 138 17.92 1.96 8.91
C LYS A 138 17.87 2.32 10.40
N GLY A 139 16.88 1.80 11.14
CA GLY A 139 16.66 2.14 12.55
C GLY A 139 16.00 3.51 12.76
N MET A 140 15.50 4.15 11.70
CA MET A 140 14.83 5.45 11.80
C MET A 140 13.37 5.27 12.21
N PRO A 141 12.85 6.04 13.18
CA PRO A 141 11.46 5.93 13.59
C PRO A 141 10.52 6.34 12.44
N VAL A 142 9.45 5.58 12.26
CA VAL A 142 8.35 5.84 11.34
C VAL A 142 7.08 5.93 12.19
N GLU A 143 6.49 7.11 12.22
CA GLU A 143 5.26 7.38 12.96
C GLU A 143 4.14 7.72 11.99
N ILE A 144 3.08 6.93 12.05
CA ILE A 144 1.86 7.11 11.27
C ILE A 144 0.77 7.50 12.27
N THR A 145 0.14 8.64 12.01
CA THR A 145 -1.04 9.12 12.72
C THR A 145 -2.14 9.42 11.70
N PRO A 146 -3.41 9.57 12.10
CA PRO A 146 -4.48 9.98 11.18
C PRO A 146 -4.19 11.29 10.43
N HIS A 147 -3.28 12.12 10.96
CA HIS A 147 -2.93 13.42 10.42
C HIS A 147 -1.67 13.41 9.57
N TYR A 148 -0.65 12.60 9.86
CA TYR A 148 0.62 12.64 9.14
C TYR A 148 1.34 11.29 9.14
N CYS A 149 2.32 11.16 8.24
CA CYS A 149 3.32 10.10 8.26
C CYS A 149 4.71 10.75 8.37
N ARG A 150 5.44 10.47 9.45
CA ARG A 150 6.76 11.05 9.72
C ARG A 150 7.82 9.97 9.71
N ILE A 151 8.92 10.21 8.99
CA ILE A 151 10.09 9.34 8.91
C ILE A 151 11.29 10.11 9.47
N GLY A 152 11.82 9.64 10.59
CA GLY A 152 12.90 10.30 11.32
C GLY A 152 12.52 11.71 11.80
N SER A 153 13.48 12.62 11.74
CA SER A 153 13.35 14.03 12.12
C SER A 153 13.11 14.99 10.95
N HIS A 154 13.39 14.56 9.71
CA HIS A 154 13.48 15.46 8.56
C HIS A 154 12.35 15.32 7.55
N THR A 155 11.64 14.19 7.55
CA THR A 155 10.62 13.90 6.54
C THR A 155 9.26 13.74 7.20
N THR A 156 8.31 14.61 6.83
CA THR A 156 6.92 14.51 7.25
C THR A 156 6.05 14.67 6.01
N LEU A 157 5.18 13.69 5.76
CA LEU A 157 4.17 13.71 4.71
C LEU A 157 2.81 14.03 5.34
N PHE A 158 2.12 15.02 4.79
CA PHE A 158 0.82 15.46 5.26
C PHE A 158 -0.06 15.88 4.08
N GLY A 159 -1.23 15.24 3.92
CA GLY A 159 -2.24 15.62 2.92
C GLY A 159 -1.84 15.39 1.46
N GLU A 160 -0.75 14.67 1.20
CA GLU A 160 -0.28 14.40 -0.16
C GLU A 160 -1.22 13.46 -0.91
N ILE A 161 -1.43 13.70 -2.21
CA ILE A 161 -2.17 12.79 -3.10
C ILE A 161 -1.27 12.45 -4.29
N LEU A 162 -0.83 11.20 -4.34
CA LEU A 162 0.17 10.71 -5.28
C LEU A 162 -0.40 9.58 -6.13
N ASP A 163 -0.21 9.64 -7.45
CA ASP A 163 -0.53 8.53 -8.35
C ASP A 163 0.74 7.70 -8.60
N MET A 164 0.71 6.45 -8.13
CA MET A 164 1.86 5.56 -8.22
C MET A 164 1.97 4.84 -9.57
N ARG A 165 0.96 4.93 -10.44
CA ARG A 165 0.96 4.32 -11.79
C ARG A 165 1.29 2.81 -11.79
N GLY A 166 0.94 2.10 -10.72
CA GLY A 166 1.26 0.68 -10.50
C GLY A 166 2.56 0.40 -9.75
N GLY A 167 3.29 1.44 -9.33
CA GLY A 167 4.49 1.33 -8.51
C GLY A 167 4.21 1.26 -7.01
N PRO A 168 5.28 1.19 -6.20
CA PRO A 168 5.18 1.17 -4.74
C PRO A 168 4.85 2.56 -4.17
N ALA A 169 4.16 2.62 -3.04
CA ALA A 169 4.11 3.81 -2.20
C ALA A 169 5.50 4.03 -1.56
N THR A 170 6.06 5.24 -1.66
CA THR A 170 7.43 5.53 -1.19
C THR A 170 7.40 6.49 -0.02
N LEU A 171 8.05 6.10 1.08
CA LEU A 171 8.19 6.88 2.30
C LEU A 171 9.67 7.17 2.57
N GLY A 172 10.05 8.43 2.36
CA GLY A 172 11.41 8.95 2.62
C GLY A 172 12.53 8.31 1.80
#